data_AF-A0A2N0QJ53-F1
#
_entry.id   AF-A0A2N0QJ53-F1
#
_cell.length_a   1.000
_cell.length_b   1.000
_cell.length_c   1.000
_cell.angle_alpha   90.00
_cell.angle_beta   90.00
_cell.angle_gamma   90.00
#
_symmetry.space_group_name_H-M   'P 1'
#
loop_
_entity.id
_entity.type
_entity.pdbx_description
1 polymer ?
#
loop_
_entity_poly.entity_id
_entity_poly.type
_entity_poly.pdbx_seq_one_letter_code
_entity_poly.pdbx_strand_id
1 'polypeptide(L)'
;MRCIQDVQMRWNSSYYAWDRLFYLKDAIIQLQTDLYTSTNREDKKDGTKLKKIMLSEEEWELLDKLIDLLSPFEGATRYFSGGTYVTLSKMMLTIKEFTFDLATDSENLPSNDADYLNEDTIFEEGDVEIDNEEIISNITKKKISIKDPLKTKGILEKVKNNVYNALLYYWDTPNDTGLMATLLDPRYKEL
;
A
#
# COMPACT_ATOMS: atom_id res chain seq x y z
N MET A 1 -6.97 3.12 -35.97
CA MET A 1 -7.15 2.31 -34.74
C MET A 1 -6.11 2.81 -33.75
N ARG A 2 -6.49 3.58 -32.72
CA ARG A 2 -5.54 4.00 -31.68
C ARG A 2 -5.42 2.86 -30.68
N CYS A 3 -4.22 2.35 -30.44
CA CYS A 3 -3.98 1.41 -29.35
C CYS A 3 -4.43 2.08 -28.05
N ILE A 4 -5.32 1.41 -27.32
CA ILE A 4 -5.60 1.73 -25.93
C ILE A 4 -4.29 1.43 -25.19
N GLN A 5 -3.62 2.46 -24.71
CA GLN A 5 -2.42 2.30 -23.88
C GLN A 5 -2.83 1.71 -22.54
N ASP A 6 -1.95 0.92 -21.93
CA ASP A 6 -2.15 0.43 -20.55
C ASP A 6 -2.39 1.62 -19.63
N VAL A 7 -3.54 1.61 -18.95
CA VAL A 7 -3.87 2.61 -17.93
C VAL A 7 -3.02 2.28 -16.71
N GLN A 8 -2.20 3.23 -16.26
CA GLN A 8 -1.47 3.12 -15.00
C GLN A 8 -2.46 2.68 -13.91
N MET A 9 -2.27 1.47 -13.38
CA MET A 9 -3.18 0.94 -12.37
C MET A 9 -3.17 1.90 -11.19
N ARG A 10 -4.36 2.42 -10.84
CA ARG A 10 -4.52 3.26 -9.66
C ARG A 10 -4.09 2.45 -8.44
N TRP A 11 -3.46 3.10 -7.47
CA TRP A 11 -2.97 2.44 -6.26
C TRP A 11 -4.07 1.64 -5.51
N ASN A 12 -5.35 2.03 -5.63
CA ASN A 12 -6.50 1.29 -5.11
C ASN A 12 -6.56 -0.15 -5.64
N SER A 13 -6.14 -0.40 -6.89
CA SER A 13 -6.08 -1.76 -7.44
C SER A 13 -5.10 -2.64 -6.67
N SER A 14 -3.94 -2.10 -6.28
CA SER A 14 -2.96 -2.82 -5.45
C SER A 14 -3.54 -3.10 -4.06
N TYR A 15 -4.20 -2.12 -3.45
CA TYR A 15 -4.88 -2.29 -2.17
C TYR A 15 -5.93 -3.42 -2.22
N TYR A 16 -6.82 -3.42 -3.22
CA TYR A 16 -7.83 -4.48 -3.35
C TYR A 16 -7.22 -5.85 -3.64
N ALA A 17 -6.10 -5.91 -4.36
CA ALA A 17 -5.39 -7.16 -4.58
C ALA A 17 -4.82 -7.73 -3.25
N TRP A 18 -4.25 -6.87 -2.41
CA TRP A 18 -3.75 -7.25 -1.09
C TRP A 18 -4.87 -7.68 -0.13
N ASP A 19 -5.94 -6.89 -0.05
CA ASP A 19 -7.14 -7.22 0.73
C ASP A 19 -7.75 -8.56 0.30
N ARG A 20 -7.87 -8.77 -1.02
CA ARG A 20 -8.37 -10.03 -1.56
C ARG A 20 -7.44 -11.21 -1.28
N LEU A 21 -6.13 -11.00 -1.35
CA LEU A 21 -5.13 -12.03 -1.04
C LEU A 21 -5.24 -12.44 0.43
N PHE A 22 -5.36 -11.48 1.34
CA PHE A 22 -5.55 -11.73 2.77
C PHE A 22 -6.85 -12.47 3.05
N TYR A 23 -7.96 -12.05 2.43
CA TYR A 23 -9.25 -12.76 2.52
C TYR A 23 -9.17 -14.24 2.07
N LEU A 24 -8.31 -14.55 1.11
CA LEU A 24 -8.13 -15.91 0.59
C LEU A 24 -7.09 -16.74 1.36
N LYS A 25 -6.45 -16.22 2.41
CA LYS A 25 -5.36 -16.88 3.16
C LYS A 25 -5.71 -18.34 3.51
N ASP A 26 -6.83 -18.55 4.20
CA ASP A 26 -7.23 -19.89 4.66
C ASP A 26 -7.52 -20.85 3.50
N ALA A 27 -8.16 -20.35 2.44
CA ALA A 27 -8.46 -21.15 1.26
C ALA A 27 -7.17 -21.58 0.52
N ILE A 28 -6.16 -20.71 0.47
CA ILE A 28 -4.85 -21.01 -0.12
C ILE A 28 -4.10 -22.04 0.73
N ILE A 29 -4.12 -21.90 2.07
CA ILE A 29 -3.51 -22.87 2.99
C ILE A 29 -4.16 -24.25 2.85
N GLN A 30 -5.50 -24.29 2.77
CA GLN A 30 -6.24 -25.53 2.59
C GLN A 30 -5.89 -26.18 1.24
N LEU A 31 -5.91 -25.42 0.14
CA LEU A 31 -5.55 -25.91 -1.18
C LEU A 31 -4.12 -26.47 -1.20
N GLN A 32 -3.17 -25.80 -0.56
CA GLN A 32 -1.80 -26.28 -0.45
C GLN A 32 -1.73 -27.64 0.26
N THR A 33 -2.47 -27.79 1.35
CA THR A 33 -2.53 -29.03 2.14
C THR A 33 -3.17 -30.18 1.33
N ASP A 34 -4.26 -29.90 0.63
CA ASP A 34 -4.97 -30.87 -0.21
C ASP A 34 -4.08 -31.36 -1.36
N LEU A 35 -3.39 -30.44 -2.05
CA LEU A 35 -2.48 -30.77 -3.13
C LEU A 35 -1.28 -31.61 -2.64
N TYR A 36 -0.73 -31.28 -1.47
CA TYR A 36 0.40 -31.99 -0.90
C TYR A 36 0.06 -33.42 -0.47
N THR A 37 -1.19 -33.65 -0.03
CA THR A 37 -1.69 -34.95 0.41
C THR A 37 -2.35 -35.77 -0.71
N SER A 38 -2.58 -35.18 -1.89
CA SER A 38 -3.12 -35.87 -3.06
C SER A 38 -2.31 -37.10 -3.44
N THR A 39 -2.97 -38.13 -4.00
CA THR A 39 -2.27 -39.32 -4.52
C THR A 39 -1.59 -39.04 -5.87
N ASN A 40 -2.05 -38.02 -6.60
CA ASN A 40 -1.48 -37.64 -7.89
C ASN A 40 -0.10 -36.97 -7.71
N ARG A 41 0.88 -37.42 -8.50
CA ARG A 41 2.24 -36.87 -8.49
C ARG A 41 2.29 -35.41 -8.95
N GLU A 42 1.44 -35.02 -9.89
CA GLU A 42 1.38 -33.64 -10.40
C GLU A 42 0.85 -32.68 -9.34
N ASP A 43 -0.26 -33.03 -8.69
CA ASP A 43 -0.82 -32.27 -7.57
C ASP A 43 0.21 -32.07 -6.44
N LYS A 44 0.95 -33.13 -6.06
CA LYS A 44 2.03 -33.02 -5.06
C LYS A 44 3.12 -32.04 -5.48
N LYS A 45 3.48 -32.04 -6.77
CA LYS A 45 4.49 -31.11 -7.31
C LYS A 45 3.99 -29.68 -7.20
N ASP A 46 2.73 -29.43 -7.52
CA ASP A 46 2.14 -28.09 -7.44
C ASP A 46 1.90 -27.64 -5.99
N GLY A 47 1.48 -28.52 -5.09
CA GLY A 47 1.41 -28.23 -3.66
C GLY A 47 2.78 -27.91 -3.03
N THR A 48 3.85 -28.54 -3.54
CA THR A 48 5.24 -28.22 -3.13
C THR A 48 5.69 -26.86 -3.66
N LYS A 49 5.36 -26.52 -4.91
CA LYS A 49 5.62 -25.18 -5.47
C LYS A 49 4.84 -24.11 -4.71
N LEU A 50 3.56 -24.33 -4.44
CA LEU A 50 2.71 -23.38 -3.71
C LEU A 50 3.29 -23.12 -2.32
N LYS A 51 3.69 -24.17 -1.58
CA LYS A 51 4.35 -24.03 -0.28
C LYS A 51 5.60 -23.16 -0.31
N LYS A 52 6.36 -23.19 -1.42
CA LYS A 52 7.61 -22.43 -1.58
C LYS A 52 7.37 -20.94 -1.79
N ILE A 53 6.24 -20.56 -2.40
CA ILE A 53 5.89 -19.16 -2.69
C ILE A 53 4.91 -18.55 -1.68
N MET A 54 4.42 -19.35 -0.72
CA MET A 54 3.52 -18.88 0.32
C MET A 54 4.23 -17.89 1.24
N LEU A 55 3.51 -16.84 1.62
CA LEU A 55 3.96 -15.90 2.65
C LEU A 55 4.10 -16.63 3.99
N SER A 56 5.13 -16.25 4.74
CA SER A 56 5.31 -16.60 6.14
C SER A 56 4.25 -15.94 7.03
N GLU A 57 4.06 -16.44 8.25
CA GLU A 57 3.10 -15.83 9.19
C GLU A 57 3.43 -14.37 9.50
N GLU A 58 4.71 -14.02 9.60
CA GLU A 58 5.15 -12.63 9.80
C GLU A 58 4.79 -11.74 8.61
N GLU A 59 4.90 -12.25 7.38
CA GLU A 59 4.51 -11.52 6.17
C GLU A 59 2.99 -11.36 6.06
N TRP A 60 2.22 -12.37 6.45
CA TRP A 60 0.77 -12.25 6.55
C TRP A 60 0.35 -11.21 7.59
N GLU A 61 1.00 -11.19 8.76
CA GLU A 61 0.75 -10.20 9.80
C GLU A 61 1.13 -8.77 9.33
N LEU A 62 2.23 -8.64 8.59
CA LEU A 62 2.61 -7.36 7.99
C LEU A 62 1.59 -6.91 6.94
N LEU A 63 1.11 -7.82 6.08
CA LEU A 63 0.12 -7.52 5.06
C LEU A 63 -1.18 -7.01 5.68
N ASP A 64 -1.67 -7.67 6.74
CA ASP A 64 -2.85 -7.28 7.51
C ASP A 64 -2.72 -5.84 8.03
N LYS A 65 -1.60 -5.54 8.71
CA LYS A 65 -1.33 -4.19 9.24
C LYS A 65 -1.19 -3.13 8.15
N LEU A 66 -0.67 -3.50 6.97
CA LEU A 66 -0.60 -2.59 5.82
C LEU A 66 -1.99 -2.34 5.21
N ILE A 67 -2.86 -3.35 5.15
CA ILE A 67 -4.25 -3.20 4.72
C ILE A 67 -4.99 -2.25 5.67
N ASP A 68 -4.84 -2.45 6.98
CA ASP A 68 -5.44 -1.56 7.98
C ASP A 68 -4.95 -0.12 7.85
N LEU A 69 -3.63 0.07 7.70
CA LEU A 69 -3.01 1.39 7.51
C LEU A 69 -3.53 2.12 6.26
N LEU A 70 -3.73 1.39 5.16
CA LEU A 70 -4.15 1.96 3.87
C LEU A 70 -5.67 2.08 3.72
N SER A 71 -6.45 1.35 4.51
CA SER A 71 -7.92 1.37 4.49
C SER A 71 -8.53 2.79 4.56
N PRO A 72 -8.14 3.69 5.48
CA PRO A 72 -8.69 5.04 5.53
C PRO A 72 -8.43 5.83 4.24
N PHE A 73 -7.26 5.66 3.61
CA PHE A 73 -6.91 6.30 2.34
C PHE A 73 -7.76 5.75 1.18
N GLU A 74 -8.07 4.44 1.17
CA GLU A 74 -8.95 3.86 0.16
C GLU A 74 -10.35 4.44 0.30
N GLY A 75 -10.85 4.51 1.54
CA GLY A 75 -12.16 5.07 1.84
C GLY A 75 -12.26 6.52 1.38
N ALA A 76 -11.26 7.35 1.68
CA ALA A 76 -11.20 8.75 1.24
C ALA A 76 -11.13 8.87 -0.28
N THR A 77 -10.23 8.14 -0.95
CA THR A 77 -10.11 8.21 -2.42
C THR A 77 -11.36 7.71 -3.11
N ARG A 78 -12.01 6.66 -2.60
CA ARG A 78 -13.29 6.19 -3.11
C ARG A 78 -14.37 7.26 -2.93
N TYR A 79 -14.48 7.84 -1.73
CA TYR A 79 -15.42 8.91 -1.44
C TYR A 79 -15.24 10.11 -2.39
N PHE A 80 -14.00 10.55 -2.59
CA PHE A 80 -13.68 11.65 -3.49
C PHE A 80 -13.86 11.30 -4.97
N SER A 81 -13.65 10.05 -5.36
CA SER A 81 -13.86 9.60 -6.75
C SER A 81 -15.34 9.51 -7.16
N GLY A 82 -16.25 9.32 -6.19
CA GLY A 82 -17.69 9.16 -6.43
C GLY A 82 -18.49 10.46 -6.35
N GLY A 83 -17.88 11.56 -5.88
CA GLY A 83 -18.57 12.84 -5.72
C GLY A 83 -18.58 13.70 -6.98
N THR A 84 -19.74 14.21 -7.39
CA THR A 84 -19.85 15.24 -8.44
C THR A 84 -19.23 16.59 -8.02
N TYR A 85 -19.03 16.81 -6.71
CA TYR A 85 -18.45 18.03 -6.15
C TYR A 85 -17.68 17.71 -4.86
N VAL A 86 -16.43 17.28 -4.99
CA VAL A 86 -15.49 17.28 -3.87
C VAL A 86 -15.12 18.73 -3.59
N THR A 87 -15.42 19.21 -2.38
CA THR A 87 -15.05 20.57 -1.97
C THR A 87 -13.68 20.56 -1.32
N LEU A 88 -12.86 21.57 -1.63
CA LEU A 88 -11.50 21.74 -1.11
C LEU A 88 -11.45 21.66 0.42
N SER A 89 -12.47 22.20 1.09
CA SER A 89 -12.71 22.10 2.54
C SER A 89 -12.71 20.66 3.05
N LYS A 90 -13.48 19.74 2.44
CA LYS A 90 -13.55 18.33 2.83
C LYS A 90 -12.23 17.62 2.63
N MET A 91 -11.58 17.87 1.49
CA MET A 91 -10.26 17.30 1.21
C MET A 91 -9.23 17.73 2.26
N MET A 92 -9.18 19.02 2.60
CA MET A 92 -8.25 19.55 3.60
C MET A 92 -8.54 19.04 5.01
N LEU A 93 -9.81 18.83 5.37
CA LEU A 93 -10.19 18.20 6.65
C LEU A 93 -9.73 16.74 6.72
N THR A 94 -9.97 15.94 5.68
CA THR A 94 -9.53 14.54 5.62
C THR A 94 -8.01 14.40 5.67
N ILE A 95 -7.27 15.28 4.99
CA ILE A 95 -5.80 15.28 5.07
C ILE A 95 -5.34 15.58 6.50
N LYS A 96 -5.93 16.58 7.16
CA LYS A 96 -5.59 16.93 8.56
C LYS A 96 -5.87 15.78 9.52
N GLU A 97 -6.99 15.07 9.33
CA GLU A 97 -7.34 13.88 10.10
C GLU A 97 -6.26 12.80 9.95
N PHE A 98 -5.87 12.47 8.72
CA PHE A 98 -4.81 11.48 8.46
C PHE A 98 -3.46 11.88 9.06
N THR A 99 -3.07 13.15 8.92
CA THR A 99 -1.82 13.64 9.51
C THR A 99 -1.84 13.54 11.03
N PHE A 100 -2.99 13.81 11.67
CA PHE A 100 -3.14 13.71 13.13
C PHE A 100 -3.07 12.26 13.61
N ASP A 101 -3.76 11.34 12.94
CA ASP A 101 -3.77 9.92 13.29
C ASP A 101 -2.36 9.32 13.20
N LEU A 102 -1.60 9.70 12.16
CA LEU A 102 -0.22 9.22 11.96
C LEU A 102 0.80 9.90 12.88
N ALA A 103 0.55 11.13 13.33
CA ALA A 103 1.47 11.85 14.24
C ALA A 103 1.58 11.19 15.62
N THR A 104 0.49 10.56 16.09
CA THR A 104 0.42 9.93 17.42
C THR A 104 1.35 8.71 17.53
N ASP A 105 1.70 8.10 16.39
CA ASP A 105 2.62 6.95 16.31
C ASP A 105 4.09 7.36 16.12
N SER A 106 4.37 8.64 15.83
CA SER A 106 5.70 9.14 15.43
C SER A 106 6.35 9.96 16.55
N GLU A 107 6.82 9.31 17.63
CA GLU A 107 7.64 9.98 18.66
C GLU A 107 9.05 10.40 18.16
N ASN A 108 9.38 10.18 16.89
CA ASN A 108 10.68 10.54 16.31
C ASN A 108 10.50 11.64 15.24
N LEU A 109 10.95 12.85 15.58
CA LEU A 109 11.03 14.02 14.70
C LEU A 109 11.71 13.66 13.35
N PRO A 110 11.19 14.10 12.19
CA PRO A 110 11.66 13.62 10.89
C PRO A 110 13.09 14.07 10.55
N SER A 111 13.91 13.13 10.09
CA SER A 111 15.15 13.42 9.34
C SER A 111 14.77 13.80 7.90
N ASN A 112 15.29 14.92 7.43
CA ASN A 112 14.93 15.59 6.17
C ASN A 112 15.55 14.92 4.91
N ASP A 113 15.86 13.64 4.96
CA ASP A 113 16.72 12.98 3.95
C ASP A 113 15.95 12.20 2.89
N ALA A 114 14.61 12.27 2.87
CA ALA A 114 13.81 11.58 1.87
C ALA A 114 13.67 12.45 0.60
N ASP A 115 14.31 12.01 -0.48
CA ASP A 115 14.17 12.62 -1.81
C ASP A 115 12.85 12.18 -2.45
N TYR A 116 11.78 12.97 -2.21
CA TYR A 116 10.43 12.78 -2.73
C TYR A 116 10.29 13.06 -4.24
N LEU A 117 11.36 13.50 -4.92
CA LEU A 117 11.37 13.75 -6.36
C LEU A 117 11.71 12.50 -7.19
N ASN A 118 12.16 11.42 -6.53
CA ASN A 118 12.45 10.15 -7.19
C ASN A 118 11.42 9.09 -6.78
N GLU A 119 10.53 8.71 -7.70
CA GLU A 119 9.47 7.71 -7.48
C GLU A 119 10.04 6.33 -7.06
N ASP A 120 11.34 6.10 -7.28
CA ASP A 120 12.08 4.88 -6.96
C ASP A 120 12.64 4.80 -5.51
N THR A 121 12.62 5.88 -4.71
CA THR A 121 13.25 5.88 -3.36
C THR A 121 12.46 5.16 -2.28
N ILE A 122 11.22 4.76 -2.56
CA ILE A 122 10.30 4.20 -1.54
C ILE A 122 10.76 2.81 -1.06
N PHE A 123 11.50 2.04 -1.87
CA PHE A 123 11.95 0.68 -1.55
C PHE A 123 13.38 0.39 -2.06
N GLU A 124 14.37 1.17 -1.64
CA GLU A 124 15.77 0.77 -1.79
C GLU A 124 16.16 -0.18 -0.64
N GLU A 125 16.33 -1.47 -0.93
CA GLU A 125 17.22 -2.37 -0.19
C GLU A 125 18.12 -3.12 -1.19
N GLY A 126 19.38 -3.32 -0.78
CA GLY A 126 20.55 -3.42 -1.65
C GLY A 126 20.71 -4.68 -2.50
N ASP A 127 21.67 -4.57 -3.42
CA ASP A 127 21.98 -5.57 -4.45
C ASP A 127 22.33 -6.95 -3.87
N VAL A 128 21.57 -7.96 -4.28
CA VAL A 128 21.97 -9.36 -4.14
C VAL A 128 21.83 -10.06 -5.49
N GLU A 129 22.93 -10.63 -5.92
CA GLU A 129 23.08 -11.37 -7.17
C GLU A 129 22.68 -12.85 -7.00
N ILE A 130 22.11 -13.43 -8.08
CA ILE A 130 22.02 -14.86 -8.46
C ILE A 130 20.70 -15.63 -8.19
N ASP A 131 19.92 -15.70 -9.29
CA ASP A 131 19.36 -16.86 -10.02
C ASP A 131 18.09 -17.65 -9.59
N ASN A 132 17.15 -17.66 -10.54
CA ASN A 132 16.02 -18.57 -10.82
C ASN A 132 14.71 -18.52 -10.01
N GLU A 133 13.91 -17.47 -10.19
CA GLU A 133 12.44 -17.46 -10.43
C GLU A 133 12.04 -15.98 -10.44
N GLU A 134 12.41 -15.30 -11.52
CA GLU A 134 12.45 -13.83 -11.60
C GLU A 134 11.06 -13.24 -11.90
N ILE A 135 10.61 -12.29 -11.09
CA ILE A 135 9.62 -11.29 -11.51
C ILE A 135 10.35 -9.95 -11.65
N ILE A 136 10.21 -9.32 -12.82
CA ILE A 136 10.66 -7.93 -13.01
C ILE A 136 9.60 -7.04 -12.34
N SER A 137 10.00 -6.29 -11.32
CA SER A 137 9.13 -5.25 -10.79
C SER A 137 8.91 -4.18 -11.86
N ASN A 138 7.66 -3.91 -12.20
CA ASN A 138 7.34 -2.86 -13.18
C ASN A 138 7.64 -1.44 -12.65
N ILE A 139 7.81 -1.32 -11.33
CA ILE A 139 8.05 -0.05 -10.62
C ILE A 139 9.55 0.28 -10.67
N THR A 140 10.41 -0.52 -10.03
CA THR A 140 11.85 -0.20 -9.95
C THR A 140 12.67 -0.82 -11.10
N LYS A 141 12.04 -1.59 -12.01
CA LYS A 141 12.72 -2.43 -13.02
C LYS A 141 13.77 -3.38 -12.43
N LYS A 142 13.79 -3.55 -11.10
CA LYS A 142 14.70 -4.44 -10.38
C LYS A 142 14.09 -5.84 -10.30
N LYS A 143 14.97 -6.84 -10.31
CA LYS A 143 14.63 -8.25 -10.15
C LYS A 143 14.36 -8.52 -8.67
N ILE A 144 13.21 -9.13 -8.35
CA ILE A 144 12.86 -9.50 -6.98
C ILE A 144 12.81 -11.03 -6.88
N SER A 145 13.45 -11.60 -5.86
CA SER A 145 13.32 -13.01 -5.47
C SER A 145 12.13 -13.16 -4.52
N ILE A 146 11.19 -14.05 -4.84
CA ILE A 146 10.02 -14.34 -3.98
C ILE A 146 10.35 -15.45 -2.97
N LYS A 147 11.51 -16.10 -3.11
CA LYS A 147 11.86 -17.27 -2.29
C LYS A 147 12.38 -16.89 -0.92
N ASP A 148 12.90 -15.67 -0.80
CA ASP A 148 13.53 -15.18 0.41
C ASP A 148 12.49 -14.38 1.18
N PRO A 149 12.10 -14.81 2.40
CA PRO A 149 11.09 -14.13 3.18
C PRO A 149 11.54 -12.71 3.50
N LEU A 150 10.60 -11.77 3.39
CA LEU A 150 10.85 -10.35 3.64
C LEU A 150 11.23 -10.14 5.11
N LYS A 151 12.22 -9.29 5.37
CA LYS A 151 12.51 -8.81 6.73
C LYS A 151 11.41 -7.86 7.18
N THR A 152 10.37 -8.39 7.82
CA THR A 152 9.16 -7.64 8.21
C THR A 152 9.40 -6.57 9.29
N LYS A 153 10.47 -6.73 10.07
CA LYS A 153 10.76 -5.85 11.22
C LYS A 153 11.01 -4.41 10.78
N GLY A 154 10.17 -3.50 11.27
CA GLY A 154 10.31 -2.05 11.06
C GLY A 154 9.76 -1.55 9.71
N ILE A 155 9.27 -2.43 8.83
CA ILE A 155 8.68 -2.02 7.55
C ILE A 155 7.42 -1.18 7.79
N LEU A 156 6.53 -1.61 8.69
CA LEU A 156 5.31 -0.87 8.99
C LEU A 156 5.60 0.57 9.45
N GLU A 157 6.55 0.73 10.37
CA GLU A 157 6.96 2.05 10.86
C GLU A 157 7.60 2.91 9.77
N LYS A 158 8.39 2.28 8.88
CA LYS A 158 8.95 2.97 7.71
C LYS A 158 7.84 3.47 6.78
N VAL A 159 6.82 2.64 6.52
CA VAL A 159 5.67 3.03 5.70
C VAL A 159 4.86 4.15 6.36
N LYS A 160 4.54 4.03 7.66
CA LYS A 160 3.85 5.09 8.42
C LYS A 160 4.58 6.43 8.36
N ASN A 161 5.89 6.43 8.67
CA ASN A 161 6.71 7.63 8.62
C ASN A 161 6.78 8.22 7.21
N ASN A 162 6.89 7.37 6.18
CA ASN A 162 6.91 7.83 4.80
C ASN A 162 5.58 8.48 4.39
N VAL A 163 4.44 7.87 4.75
CA VAL A 163 3.11 8.43 4.48
C VAL A 163 2.91 9.74 5.23
N TYR A 164 3.27 9.80 6.50
CA TYR A 164 3.20 11.02 7.31
C TYR A 164 4.02 12.16 6.69
N ASN A 165 5.28 11.90 6.37
CA ASN A 165 6.15 12.90 5.76
C ASN A 165 5.67 13.31 4.36
N ALA A 166 5.11 12.38 3.56
CA ALA A 166 4.51 12.72 2.27
C ALA A 166 3.27 13.62 2.44
N LEU A 167 2.42 13.36 3.45
CA LEU A 167 1.29 14.24 3.76
C LEU A 167 1.76 15.64 4.13
N LEU A 168 2.81 15.75 4.95
CA LEU A 168 3.41 17.05 5.28
C LEU A 168 3.99 17.74 4.05
N TYR A 169 4.77 17.03 3.23
CA TYR A 169 5.44 17.61 2.08
C TYR A 169 4.46 18.09 0.99
N TYR A 170 3.52 17.25 0.58
CA TYR A 170 2.59 17.59 -0.51
C TYR A 170 1.45 18.49 -0.06
N TRP A 171 1.10 18.47 1.23
CA TRP A 171 -0.03 19.24 1.77
C TRP A 171 0.39 20.26 2.83
N ASP A 172 1.61 20.79 2.74
CA ASP A 172 2.06 22.00 3.47
C ASP A 172 1.33 23.25 2.95
N THR A 173 0.01 23.24 3.10
CA THR A 173 -0.84 24.34 2.67
C THR A 173 -0.97 25.32 3.83
N PRO A 174 -0.85 26.64 3.60
CA PRO A 174 -1.09 27.64 4.63
C PRO A 174 -2.41 27.38 5.34
N ASN A 175 -2.41 27.41 6.67
CA ASN A 175 -3.59 27.08 7.48
C ASN A 175 -4.83 27.89 7.05
N ASP A 176 -4.61 29.13 6.62
CA ASP A 176 -5.62 30.06 6.13
C ASP A 176 -6.36 29.54 4.90
N THR A 177 -5.71 28.80 4.00
CA THR A 177 -6.37 28.24 2.80
C THR A 177 -7.45 27.23 3.18
N GLY A 178 -7.19 26.40 4.18
CA GLY A 178 -8.18 25.42 4.68
C GLY A 178 -9.33 26.08 5.42
N LEU A 179 -9.02 27.10 6.22
CA LEU A 179 -10.03 27.91 6.88
C LEU A 179 -10.91 28.65 5.87
N MET A 180 -10.31 29.26 4.85
CA MET A 180 -11.04 29.96 3.79
C MET A 180 -11.86 28.99 2.94
N ALA A 181 -11.33 27.82 2.59
CA ALA A 181 -12.08 26.80 1.87
C ALA A 181 -13.31 26.33 2.67
N THR A 182 -13.15 26.12 3.98
CA THR A 182 -14.24 25.70 4.88
C THR A 182 -15.27 26.82 5.06
N LEU A 183 -14.82 28.07 5.28
CA LEU A 183 -15.68 29.24 5.41
C LEU A 183 -16.49 29.51 4.14
N LEU A 184 -15.90 29.28 2.97
CA LEU A 184 -16.55 29.54 1.69
C LEU A 184 -17.47 28.40 1.25
N ASP A 185 -17.25 27.17 1.72
CA ASP A 185 -18.04 26.00 1.35
C ASP A 185 -19.49 26.11 1.89
N PRO A 186 -20.50 26.19 1.00
CA PRO A 186 -21.90 26.28 1.38
C PRO A 186 -22.37 25.15 2.32
N ARG A 187 -21.73 23.98 2.26
CA ARG A 187 -22.09 22.82 3.09
C ARG A 187 -21.84 23.03 4.58
N TYR A 188 -20.91 23.92 4.93
CA TYR A 188 -20.61 24.25 6.33
C TYR A 188 -21.30 25.54 6.78
N LYS A 189 -22.13 26.16 5.91
CA LYS A 189 -22.89 27.37 6.22
C LYS A 189 -24.30 27.10 6.74
N GLU A 190 -24.78 25.86 6.64
CA GLU A 190 -26.09 25.43 7.15
C GLU A 190 -26.02 24.75 8.53
N LEU A 191 -24.87 24.82 9.21
CA LEU A 191 -24.67 24.33 10.59
C LEU A 191 -25.00 25.40 11.63
#